data_AF-A0A511D4E0-F1
#
_entry.id   AF-A0A511D4E0-F1
#
_cell.length_a   1.000
_cell.length_b   1.000
_cell.length_c   1.000
_cell.angle_alpha   90.00
_cell.angle_beta   90.00
_cell.angle_gamma   90.00
#
_symmetry.space_group_name_H-M   'P 1'
#
loop_
_entity.id
_entity.type
_entity.pdbx_description
1 polymer ?
#
loop_
_entity_poly.entity_id
_entity_poly.type
_entity_poly.pdbx_seq_one_letter_code
_entity_poly.pdbx_strand_id
1 'polypeptide(L)'
;MTMLGPVLGAATSTTPTTPAPIYTSNTPPIHRPTKLDPHQLLRIRDAAHHAKQTYPGPVGELIAHELLAWAEFGYLLDRTGLTTRLVDHVLAQPPPPAPDTTATGGHSR
;
A
#
# COMPACT_ATOMS: atom_id res chain seq x y z
N MET A 1 -6.05 78.35 44.13
CA MET A 1 -7.35 77.65 44.20
C MET A 1 -7.34 76.57 43.12
N THR A 2 -7.18 75.32 43.55
CA THR A 2 -6.90 74.14 42.71
C THR A 2 -8.17 73.61 42.06
N MET A 3 -8.13 73.29 40.76
CA MET A 3 -9.14 72.47 40.09
C MET A 3 -8.46 71.27 39.43
N LEU A 4 -8.62 70.10 40.05
CA LEU A 4 -8.24 68.78 39.53
C LEU A 4 -9.29 68.35 38.50
N GLY A 5 -8.89 68.13 37.25
CA GLY A 5 -9.67 67.38 36.27
C GLY A 5 -9.23 65.91 36.22
N PRO A 6 -10.14 64.94 36.04
CA PRO A 6 -9.76 63.55 35.81
C PRO A 6 -9.60 63.31 34.30
N VAL A 7 -8.42 62.87 33.86
CA VAL A 7 -8.24 62.25 32.55
C VAL A 7 -7.99 60.77 32.76
N LEU A 8 -8.99 59.97 32.39
CA LEU A 8 -8.85 58.53 32.18
C LEU A 8 -7.89 58.32 31.01
N GLY A 9 -6.65 57.92 31.30
CA GLY A 9 -5.75 57.38 30.29
C GLY A 9 -6.20 55.98 29.91
N ALA A 10 -6.89 55.83 28.78
CA ALA A 10 -7.20 54.54 28.19
C ALA A 10 -5.88 53.82 27.85
N ALA A 11 -5.62 52.69 28.51
CA ALA A 11 -4.58 51.77 28.11
C ALA A 11 -4.93 51.21 26.73
N THR A 12 -4.28 51.72 25.69
CA THR A 12 -4.32 51.09 24.38
C THR A 12 -3.37 49.89 24.42
N SER A 13 -3.90 48.74 24.82
CA SER A 13 -3.26 47.45 24.56
C SER A 13 -3.26 47.21 23.05
N THR A 14 -2.23 47.66 22.35
CA THR A 14 -2.00 47.27 20.96
C THR A 14 -1.41 45.87 20.96
N THR A 15 -2.25 44.85 20.82
CA THR A 15 -1.78 43.50 20.47
C THR A 15 -1.16 43.54 19.08
N PRO A 16 0.06 43.01 18.86
CA PRO A 16 0.55 42.81 17.51
C PRO A 16 -0.30 41.71 16.86
N THR A 17 -1.10 42.08 15.86
CA THR A 17 -1.77 41.12 14.97
C THR A 17 -0.70 40.44 14.12
N THR A 18 -0.12 39.37 14.65
CA THR A 18 0.64 38.41 13.83
C THR A 18 -0.37 37.76 12.87
N PRO A 19 -0.25 37.94 11.54
CA PRO A 19 -1.11 37.23 10.60
C PRO A 19 -0.82 35.73 10.72
N ALA A 20 -1.83 34.94 11.05
CA ALA A 20 -1.72 33.49 11.05
C ALA A 20 -1.29 33.01 9.65
N PRO A 21 -0.34 32.06 9.54
CA PRO A 21 -0.03 31.46 8.25
C PRO A 21 -1.30 30.81 7.70
N ILE A 22 -1.72 31.23 6.51
CA ILE A 22 -2.79 30.57 5.77
C ILE A 22 -2.24 29.22 5.31
N TYR A 23 -2.46 28.18 6.12
CA TYR A 23 -2.28 26.81 5.67
C TYR A 23 -3.42 26.50 4.70
N THR A 24 -3.17 26.73 3.41
CA THR A 24 -4.01 26.17 2.35
C THR A 24 -3.82 24.66 2.39
N SER A 25 -4.76 23.95 3.03
CA SER A 25 -4.86 22.50 2.97
C SER A 25 -5.32 22.08 1.57
N ASN A 26 -4.49 22.34 0.56
CA ASN A 26 -4.72 21.88 -0.81
C ASN A 26 -4.11 20.49 -1.00
N THR A 27 -4.26 19.61 0.01
CA THR A 27 -3.97 18.20 -0.16
C THR A 27 -5.14 17.63 -0.95
N PRO A 28 -4.92 17.13 -2.19
CA PRO A 28 -5.98 16.43 -2.89
C PRO A 28 -6.49 15.32 -1.99
N PRO A 29 -7.81 15.08 -1.91
CA PRO A 29 -8.31 13.94 -1.16
C PRO A 29 -7.58 12.71 -1.71
N ILE A 30 -6.80 12.05 -0.86
CA ILE A 30 -6.21 10.76 -1.19
C ILE A 30 -7.40 9.84 -1.40
N HIS A 31 -7.83 9.67 -2.65
CA HIS A 31 -8.89 8.76 -3.02
C HIS A 31 -8.30 7.36 -2.85
N ARG A 32 -8.31 6.86 -1.61
CA ARG A 32 -7.94 5.48 -1.34
C ARG A 32 -9.05 4.64 -1.98
N PRO A 33 -8.78 3.90 -3.07
CA PRO A 33 -9.82 3.13 -3.72
C PRO A 33 -10.43 2.17 -2.69
N THR A 34 -11.74 2.27 -2.47
CA THR A 34 -12.48 1.45 -1.50
C THR A 34 -12.64 0.01 -1.96
N LYS A 35 -12.31 -0.25 -3.23
CA LYS A 35 -12.33 -1.55 -3.88
C LYS A 35 -11.16 -1.67 -4.84
N LEU A 36 -10.50 -2.82 -4.83
CA LEU A 36 -9.46 -3.15 -5.80
C LEU A 36 -10.03 -3.15 -7.23
N ASP A 37 -9.29 -2.58 -8.17
CA ASP A 37 -9.64 -2.59 -9.59
C ASP A 37 -9.78 -4.03 -10.13
N PRO A 38 -10.79 -4.37 -10.96
CA PRO A 38 -10.99 -5.73 -11.45
C PRO A 38 -9.81 -6.31 -12.24
N HIS A 39 -9.11 -5.49 -13.02
CA HIS A 39 -7.94 -5.96 -13.77
C HIS A 39 -6.79 -6.28 -12.81
N GLN A 40 -6.62 -5.46 -11.77
CA GLN A 40 -5.66 -5.75 -10.71
C GLN A 40 -6.03 -7.02 -9.93
N LEU A 41 -7.31 -7.27 -9.67
CA LEU A 41 -7.78 -8.50 -9.03
C LEU A 41 -7.44 -9.75 -9.85
N LEU A 42 -7.69 -9.72 -11.16
CA LEU A 42 -7.32 -10.82 -12.06
C LEU A 42 -5.81 -11.05 -12.05
N ARG A 43 -5.02 -9.97 -12.14
CA ARG A 43 -3.55 -10.07 -12.11
C ARG A 43 -3.03 -10.72 -10.83
N ILE A 44 -3.63 -10.44 -9.68
CA ILE A 44 -3.22 -11.05 -8.40
C ILE A 44 -3.60 -12.54 -8.38
N ARG A 45 -4.77 -12.90 -8.91
CA ARG A 45 -5.19 -14.31 -9.02
C ARG A 45 -4.27 -15.11 -9.93
N ASP A 46 -3.87 -14.53 -11.05
CA ASP A 46 -2.90 -15.13 -11.96
C ASP A 46 -1.56 -15.33 -11.27
N ALA A 47 -1.08 -14.31 -10.52
CA ALA A 47 0.14 -14.42 -9.72
C ALA A 47 0.05 -15.51 -8.64
N ALA A 48 -1.09 -15.64 -7.95
CA ALA A 48 -1.30 -16.70 -6.96
C ALA A 48 -1.25 -18.10 -7.58
N HIS A 49 -1.87 -18.28 -8.75
CA HIS A 49 -1.78 -19.54 -9.48
C HIS A 49 -0.35 -19.84 -9.94
N HIS A 50 0.33 -18.83 -10.49
CA HIS A 50 1.71 -18.93 -10.96
C HIS A 50 2.70 -19.23 -9.83
N ALA A 51 2.48 -18.70 -8.62
CA ALA A 51 3.30 -18.97 -7.44
C ALA A 51 3.33 -20.47 -7.10
N LYS A 52 2.18 -21.15 -7.19
CA LYS A 52 2.10 -22.60 -6.93
C LYS A 52 2.85 -23.45 -7.95
N GLN A 53 2.95 -22.96 -9.18
CA GLN A 53 3.73 -23.63 -10.22
C GLN A 53 5.22 -23.34 -10.05
N THR A 54 5.56 -22.11 -9.68
CA THR A 54 6.95 -21.62 -9.59
C THR A 54 7.67 -22.15 -8.35
N TYR A 55 6.98 -22.18 -7.22
CA TYR A 55 7.54 -22.56 -5.93
C TYR A 55 6.82 -23.81 -5.40
N PRO A 56 7.30 -25.03 -5.73
CA PRO A 56 6.59 -26.24 -5.35
C PRO A 56 6.54 -26.43 -3.84
N GLY A 57 5.44 -27.01 -3.37
CA GLY A 57 5.22 -27.32 -1.96
C GLY A 57 4.70 -26.13 -1.13
N PRO A 58 4.89 -26.16 0.20
CA PRO A 58 4.23 -25.22 1.12
C PRO A 58 4.56 -23.75 0.88
N VAL A 59 5.71 -23.44 0.26
CA VAL A 59 6.13 -22.06 -0.01
C VAL A 59 5.24 -21.41 -1.07
N GLY A 60 4.96 -22.09 -2.18
CA GLY A 60 4.06 -21.55 -3.21
C GLY A 60 2.62 -21.44 -2.73
N GLU A 61 2.18 -22.36 -1.87
CA GLU A 61 0.86 -22.28 -1.23
C GLU A 61 0.77 -21.08 -0.28
N LEU A 62 1.81 -20.81 0.52
CA LEU A 62 1.86 -19.64 1.39
C LEU A 62 1.78 -18.34 0.59
N ILE A 63 2.58 -18.23 -0.47
CA ILE A 63 2.58 -17.05 -1.35
C ILE A 63 1.18 -16.86 -1.98
N ALA A 64 0.57 -17.94 -2.50
CA ALA A 64 -0.75 -17.87 -3.09
C ALA A 64 -1.82 -17.40 -2.09
N HIS A 65 -1.80 -17.93 -0.86
CA HIS A 65 -2.74 -17.51 0.18
C HIS A 65 -2.57 -16.04 0.56
N GLU A 66 -1.32 -15.58 0.73
CA GLU A 66 -1.05 -14.17 1.06
C GLU A 66 -1.54 -13.22 -0.04
N LEU A 67 -1.30 -13.56 -1.31
CA LEU A 67 -1.75 -12.75 -2.45
C LEU A 67 -3.28 -12.65 -2.51
N LEU A 68 -3.99 -13.75 -2.27
CA LEU A 68 -5.45 -13.77 -2.26
C LEU A 68 -6.02 -13.01 -1.05
N ALA A 69 -5.46 -13.21 0.14
CA ALA A 69 -5.84 -12.48 1.35
C ALA A 69 -5.60 -10.97 1.19
N TRP A 70 -4.51 -10.58 0.53
CA TRP A 70 -4.23 -9.18 0.24
C TRP A 70 -5.23 -8.56 -0.72
N ALA A 71 -5.65 -9.28 -1.76
CA ALA A 71 -6.69 -8.82 -2.68
C ALA A 71 -8.06 -8.64 -2.00
N GLU A 72 -8.33 -9.42 -0.95
CA GLU A 72 -9.59 -9.37 -0.22
C GLU A 72 -9.61 -8.29 0.88
N PHE A 73 -8.50 -8.13 1.62
CA PHE A 73 -8.46 -7.28 2.82
C PHE A 73 -7.26 -6.33 2.90
N GLY A 74 -6.13 -6.71 2.31
CA GLY A 74 -4.80 -6.14 2.64
C GLY A 74 -4.35 -4.94 1.80
N TYR A 75 -4.95 -4.68 0.63
CA TYR A 75 -4.51 -3.59 -0.26
C TYR A 75 -4.68 -2.18 0.34
N LEU A 76 -5.55 -2.02 1.35
CA LEU A 76 -5.69 -0.78 2.11
C LEU A 76 -4.64 -0.59 3.21
N LEU A 77 -3.95 -1.69 3.58
CA LEU A 77 -3.03 -1.76 4.72
C LEU A 77 -1.56 -1.92 4.28
N ASP A 78 -1.29 -2.22 3.01
CA ASP A 78 0.08 -2.31 2.50
C ASP A 78 0.72 -0.93 2.35
N ARG A 79 1.50 -0.56 3.37
CA ARG A 79 2.26 0.70 3.40
C ARG A 79 3.61 0.61 2.68
N THR A 80 4.06 -0.60 2.38
CA THR A 80 5.42 -0.86 1.91
C THR A 80 5.48 -1.26 0.43
N GLY A 81 4.32 -1.53 -0.18
CA GLY A 81 4.21 -2.04 -1.55
C GLY A 81 4.87 -3.41 -1.71
N LEU A 82 5.01 -4.17 -0.62
CA LEU A 82 5.67 -5.48 -0.67
C LEU A 82 4.88 -6.43 -1.55
N THR A 83 3.55 -6.45 -1.39
CA THR A 83 2.71 -7.39 -2.12
C THR A 83 2.67 -7.07 -3.60
N THR A 84 2.70 -5.78 -3.98
CA THR A 84 2.83 -5.38 -5.39
C THR A 84 4.14 -5.87 -6.00
N ARG A 85 5.26 -5.68 -5.30
CA ARG A 85 6.58 -6.18 -5.76
C ARG A 85 6.62 -7.71 -5.82
N LEU A 86 5.92 -8.38 -4.90
CA LEU A 86 5.81 -9.84 -4.91
C LEU A 86 5.02 -10.33 -6.12
N VAL A 87 3.90 -9.69 -6.47
CA VAL A 87 3.15 -9.98 -7.70
C VAL A 87 4.05 -9.84 -8.93
N ASP A 88 4.77 -8.73 -9.04
CA ASP A 88 5.70 -8.50 -10.16
C ASP A 88 6.80 -9.55 -10.22
N HIS A 89 7.38 -9.90 -9.06
CA HIS A 89 8.43 -10.92 -8.96
C HIS A 89 7.93 -12.29 -9.41
N VAL A 90 6.79 -12.74 -8.89
CA VAL A 90 6.21 -14.04 -9.19
C VAL A 90 5.91 -14.16 -10.68
N LEU A 91 5.23 -13.17 -11.26
CA LEU A 91 4.87 -13.19 -12.68
C LEU A 91 6.08 -13.13 -13.63
N ALA A 92 7.23 -12.63 -13.16
CA ALA A 92 8.46 -12.61 -13.93
C ALA A 92 9.25 -13.93 -13.86
N GLN A 93 8.92 -14.84 -12.96
CA GLN A 93 9.64 -16.11 -12.84
C GLN A 93 9.17 -17.14 -13.87
N PRO A 94 10.08 -17.84 -14.56
CA PRO A 94 9.71 -18.99 -15.36
C PRO A 94 9.30 -20.16 -14.44
N PRO A 95 8.31 -20.97 -14.85
CA PRO A 95 7.99 -22.19 -14.11
C PRO A 95 9.18 -23.16 -14.13
N PRO A 96 9.37 -23.99 -13.08
CA PRO A 96 10.36 -25.04 -13.02
C PRO A 96 10.29 -25.92 -14.27
N PRO A 97 11.44 -26.41 -14.76
CA PRO A 97 11.43 -27.41 -15.81
C PRO A 97 10.60 -28.61 -15.36
N ALA A 98 9.73 -29.09 -16.26
CA ALA A 98 8.94 -30.28 -16.00
C ALA A 98 9.88 -31.44 -15.63
N PRO A 99 9.49 -32.32 -14.68
CA PRO A 99 10.31 -33.47 -14.35
C PRO A 99 10.56 -34.29 -15.62
N ASP A 100 11.82 -34.58 -15.90
CA ASP A 100 12.27 -35.38 -17.03
C ASP A 100 11.56 -36.74 -17.00
N THR A 101 10.49 -36.86 -17.77
CA THR A 101 9.74 -38.13 -17.91
C THR A 101 10.52 -39.17 -18.73
N THR A 102 11.76 -38.86 -19.14
CA THR A 102 12.67 -39.72 -19.90
C THR A 102 13.49 -40.71 -19.07
N ALA A 103 13.41 -40.69 -17.72
CA ALA A 103 14.18 -41.60 -16.87
C ALA A 103 13.48 -42.93 -16.50
N THR A 104 12.34 -43.27 -17.10
CA THR A 104 11.61 -44.53 -16.81
C THR A 104 11.89 -45.66 -17.82
N GLY A 105 12.66 -45.42 -18.88
CA GLY A 105 12.90 -46.40 -19.95
C GLY A 105 14.15 -47.30 -19.81
N GLY A 106 14.65 -47.57 -18.60
CA GLY A 106 16.03 -48.06 -18.43
C GLY A 106 16.26 -49.16 -17.40
N HIS A 107 15.33 -50.09 -17.17
CA HIS A 107 15.63 -51.32 -16.41
C HIS A 107 15.06 -52.54 -17.13
N SER A 108 15.73 -52.96 -18.20
CA SER A 108 15.69 -54.33 -18.69
C SER A 108 17.03 -54.97 -18.39
N ARG A 109 17.08 -55.80 -17.34
CA ARG A 109 17.91 -57.00 -17.31
C ARG A 109 17.45 -57.97 -16.25
#